data_AF-A0A1Q6PXA4-F1
#
_entry.id   AF-A0A1Q6PXA4-F1
#
_cell.length_a   1.000
_cell.length_b   1.000
_cell.length_c   1.000
_cell.angle_alpha   90.00
_cell.angle_beta   90.00
_cell.angle_gamma   90.00
#
_symmetry.space_group_name_H-M   'P 1'
#
loop_
_entity.id
_entity.type
_entity.pdbx_description
1 polymer ?
#
loop_
_entity_poly.entity_id
_entity_poly.type
_entity_poly.pdbx_seq_one_letter_code
_entity_poly.pdbx_strand_id
1 'polypeptide(L)'
;MTAKQQSTESGGGLRTVTLTADQWNTLYFYLLTSTKYRNGEIEAWERLALETNEDGSPKFIHAADNARYLRDQEKTLHEIAQSIC
;
A
#
# COMPACT_ATOMS: atom_id res chain seq x y z
N MET A 1 -27.96 9.36 -27.21
CA MET A 1 -27.21 9.93 -26.07
C MET A 1 -26.00 9.05 -25.86
N THR A 2 -24.81 9.55 -26.19
CA THR A 2 -23.57 8.78 -26.07
C THR A 2 -22.71 9.48 -25.03
N ALA A 3 -22.58 8.86 -23.86
CA ALA A 3 -21.74 9.38 -22.78
C ALA A 3 -20.26 9.29 -23.22
N LYS A 4 -19.58 10.42 -23.32
CA LYS A 4 -18.11 10.43 -23.37
C LYS A 4 -17.61 9.99 -21.99
N GLN A 5 -17.01 8.81 -21.92
CA GLN A 5 -16.10 8.48 -20.83
C GLN A 5 -14.96 9.50 -20.86
N GLN A 6 -14.96 10.42 -19.90
CA GLN A 6 -13.75 11.15 -19.54
C GLN A 6 -12.82 10.15 -18.86
N SER A 7 -11.85 9.65 -19.62
CA SER A 7 -10.65 9.06 -19.06
C SER A 7 -9.97 10.10 -18.20
N THR A 8 -10.07 9.98 -16.88
CA THR A 8 -9.21 10.71 -15.96
C THR A 8 -7.84 10.07 -16.04
N GLU A 9 -6.95 10.64 -16.85
CA GLU A 9 -5.52 10.42 -16.73
C GLU A 9 -5.12 10.75 -15.29
N SER A 10 -4.78 9.73 -14.49
CA SER A 10 -4.10 9.94 -13.22
C SER A 10 -2.71 10.47 -13.54
N GLY A 11 -2.56 11.80 -13.56
CA GLY A 11 -1.30 12.46 -13.89
C GLY A 11 -0.17 11.99 -12.98
N GLY A 12 0.66 11.09 -13.49
CA GLY A 12 1.90 10.60 -12.86
C GLY A 12 3.02 11.64 -12.91
N GLY A 13 2.70 12.87 -12.46
CA GLY A 13 3.68 13.94 -12.32
C GLY A 13 4.35 13.89 -10.96
N LEU A 14 5.62 14.33 -10.90
CA LEU A 14 6.29 14.56 -9.61
C LEU A 14 5.57 15.68 -8.85
N ARG A 15 5.32 15.44 -7.57
CA ARG A 15 4.79 16.46 -6.65
C ARG A 15 5.75 16.59 -5.46
N THR A 16 6.19 17.81 -5.18
CA THR A 16 7.09 18.11 -4.07
C THR A 16 6.31 18.70 -2.90
N VAL A 17 6.69 18.31 -1.68
CA VAL A 17 6.20 18.89 -0.42
C VAL A 17 7.41 19.22 0.46
N THR A 18 7.48 20.45 0.96
CA THR A 18 8.49 20.87 1.94
C THR A 18 7.94 20.64 3.34
N LEU A 19 8.69 19.94 4.18
CA LEU A 19 8.35 19.69 5.58
C LEU A 19 9.27 20.49 6.50
N THR A 20 8.75 20.92 7.65
CA THR A 20 9.61 21.40 8.75
C THR A 20 10.39 20.22 9.36
N ALA A 21 11.43 20.50 10.14
CA ALA A 21 12.17 19.45 10.86
C ALA A 21 11.26 18.60 11.76
N ASP A 22 10.30 19.22 12.44
CA ASP A 22 9.36 18.49 13.31
C ASP A 22 8.40 17.59 12.52
N GLN A 23 7.90 18.07 11.38
CA GLN A 23 7.06 17.27 10.48
C GLN A 23 7.85 16.10 9.87
N TRP A 24 9.12 16.34 9.52
CA TRP A 24 10.04 15.33 9.02
C TRP A 24 10.26 14.21 10.05
N ASN A 25 10.56 14.58 11.29
CA ASN A 25 10.71 13.64 12.41
C ASN A 25 9.40 12.88 12.69
N THR A 26 8.26 13.58 12.66
CA THR A 26 6.94 12.96 12.87
C THR A 26 6.65 11.89 11.83
N LEU A 27 6.91 12.18 10.55
CA LEU A 27 6.76 11.21 9.46
C LEU A 27 7.70 10.01 9.66
N TYR A 28 8.97 10.25 9.96
CA TYR A 28 9.94 9.18 10.19
C TYR A 28 9.51 8.23 11.32
N PHE A 29 9.14 8.79 12.48
CA PHE A 29 8.70 7.98 13.61
C PHE A 29 7.42 7.20 13.29
N TYR A 30 6.48 7.80 12.56
CA TYR A 30 5.28 7.08 12.12
C TYR A 30 5.65 5.88 11.23
N LEU A 31 6.49 6.09 10.22
CA LEU A 31 6.93 5.03 9.30
C LEU A 31 7.62 3.89 10.05
N LEU A 32 8.55 4.23 10.94
CA LEU A 32 9.31 3.27 11.75
C LEU A 32 8.40 2.47 12.69
N THR A 33 7.56 3.15 13.45
CA THR A 33 6.74 2.50 14.51
C THR A 33 5.61 1.66 13.94
N SER A 34 5.07 2.01 12.77
CA SER A 34 3.99 1.23 12.13
C SER A 34 4.47 0.06 11.26
N THR A 35 5.79 -0.09 11.02
CA THR A 35 6.35 -1.14 10.14
C THR A 35 5.90 -2.56 10.53
N LYS A 36 5.98 -2.90 11.82
CA LYS A 36 5.55 -4.24 12.28
C LYS A 36 4.07 -4.48 12.06
N TYR A 37 3.25 -3.45 12.27
CA TYR A 37 1.81 -3.55 12.06
C TYR A 37 1.48 -3.79 10.58
N ARG A 38 2.06 -2.99 9.67
CA ARG A 38 1.86 -3.15 8.22
C ARG A 38 2.31 -4.53 7.73
N ASN A 39 3.44 -5.04 8.20
CA ASN A 39 3.89 -6.40 7.89
C ASN A 39 2.89 -7.47 8.37
N GLY A 40 2.32 -7.30 9.57
CA GLY A 40 1.28 -8.19 10.08
C GLY A 40 0.00 -8.16 9.24
N GLU A 41 -0.41 -6.99 8.74
CA GLU A 41 -1.55 -6.87 7.82
C GLU A 41 -1.28 -7.58 6.49
N ILE A 42 -0.09 -7.41 5.91
CA ILE A 42 0.31 -8.10 4.68
C ILE A 42 0.23 -9.61 4.88
N GLU A 43 0.84 -10.13 5.95
CA GLU A 43 0.80 -11.56 6.27
C GLU A 43 -0.63 -12.09 6.46
N ALA A 44 -1.51 -11.29 7.07
CA ALA A 44 -2.91 -11.67 7.24
C ALA A 44 -3.62 -11.82 5.89
N TRP A 45 -3.41 -10.87 4.97
CA TRP A 45 -3.96 -10.96 3.61
C TRP A 45 -3.37 -12.12 2.81
N GLU A 46 -2.08 -12.40 2.97
CA GLU A 46 -1.44 -13.57 2.34
C GLU A 46 -2.03 -14.89 2.85
N ARG A 47 -2.35 -15.00 4.14
CA ARG A 47 -3.04 -16.17 4.68
C ARG A 47 -4.46 -16.29 4.13
N LEU A 48 -5.21 -15.20 4.08
CA LEU A 48 -6.57 -15.18 3.51
C LEU A 48 -6.56 -15.55 2.01
N ALA A 49 -5.50 -15.19 1.29
CA ALA A 49 -5.34 -15.52 -0.13
C ALA A 49 -5.17 -17.03 -0.39
N LEU A 50 -4.73 -17.79 0.61
CA LEU A 50 -4.58 -19.25 0.53
C LEU A 50 -5.88 -20.00 0.89
N GLU A 51 -6.88 -19.32 1.46
CA GLU A 51 -8.14 -19.96 1.79
C GLU A 51 -8.98 -20.19 0.53
N THR A 52 -9.36 -21.45 0.31
CA THR A 52 -10.24 -21.87 -0.79
C THR A 52 -11.56 -22.43 -0.26
N ASN A 53 -12.61 -22.30 -1.05
CA ASN A 53 -13.84 -23.08 -0.87
C ASN A 53 -13.58 -24.56 -1.21
N GLU A 54 -14.58 -25.42 -0.97
CA GLU A 54 -14.48 -26.86 -1.26
C GLU A 54 -14.24 -27.16 -2.75
N ASP A 55 -14.70 -26.29 -3.64
CA ASP A 55 -14.50 -26.39 -5.09
C ASP A 55 -13.12 -25.89 -5.57
N GLY A 56 -12.26 -25.46 -4.65
CA GLY A 56 -10.95 -24.90 -4.93
C GLY A 56 -10.95 -23.44 -5.37
N SER A 57 -12.11 -22.78 -5.47
CA SER A 57 -12.17 -21.34 -5.74
C SER A 57 -11.68 -20.53 -4.53
N PRO A 58 -11.08 -19.34 -4.73
CA PRO A 58 -10.67 -18.49 -3.61
C PRO A 58 -11.87 -18.12 -2.73
N LYS A 59 -11.74 -18.33 -1.42
CA LYS A 59 -12.76 -17.91 -0.44
C LYS A 59 -12.82 -16.39 -0.31
N PHE A 60 -11.66 -15.73 -0.46
CA PHE A 60 -11.53 -14.27 -0.45
C PHE A 60 -10.95 -13.78 -1.78
N ILE A 61 -11.84 -13.42 -2.71
CA ILE A 61 -11.50 -13.15 -4.12
C ILE A 61 -10.44 -12.04 -4.34
N HIS A 62 -10.28 -11.11 -3.39
CA HIS A 62 -9.33 -9.99 -3.50
C HIS A 62 -8.14 -10.09 -2.55
N ALA A 63 -8.04 -11.14 -1.73
CA ALA A 63 -7.00 -11.21 -0.71
C ALA A 63 -5.58 -11.22 -1.31
N ALA A 64 -5.39 -11.93 -2.42
CA ALA A 64 -4.10 -11.94 -3.13
C ALA A 64 -3.72 -10.57 -3.71
N ASP A 65 -4.69 -9.83 -4.24
CA ASP A 65 -4.46 -8.50 -4.79
C ASP A 65 -4.17 -7.47 -3.69
N ASN A 66 -4.89 -7.54 -2.57
CA ASN A 66 -4.64 -6.71 -1.39
C ASN A 66 -3.25 -6.96 -0.82
N ALA A 67 -2.85 -8.23 -0.65
CA ALA A 67 -1.52 -8.59 -0.18
C ALA A 67 -0.43 -8.00 -1.08
N ARG A 68 -0.56 -8.16 -2.40
CA ARG A 68 0.39 -7.60 -3.38
C ARG A 68 0.47 -6.08 -3.30
N TYR A 69 -0.68 -5.40 -3.28
CA TYR A 69 -0.72 -3.93 -3.17
C TYR A 69 -0.01 -3.44 -1.89
N LEU A 70 -0.29 -4.06 -0.75
CA LEU A 70 0.33 -3.67 0.52
C LEU A 70 1.82 -3.99 0.56
N ARG A 71 2.27 -5.06 -0.12
CA ARG A 71 3.69 -5.39 -0.27
C ARG A 71 4.43 -4.33 -1.09
N ASP A 72 3.84 -3.89 -2.20
CA ASP A 72 4.39 -2.82 -3.04
C ASP A 72 4.38 -1.47 -2.30
N GLN A 73 3.33 -1.20 -1.53
CA GLN A 73 3.25 -0.04 -0.66
C GLN A 73 4.34 -0.07 0.42
N GLU A 74 4.55 -1.19 1.10
CA GLU A 74 5.59 -1.32 2.14
C GLU A 74 6.98 -1.07 1.57
N LYS A 75 7.28 -1.57 0.36
CA LYS A 75 8.53 -1.28 -0.32
C LYS A 75 8.71 0.22 -0.54
N THR A 76 7.66 0.91 -1.02
CA THR A 76 7.68 2.36 -1.24
C THR A 76 7.91 3.11 0.08
N LEU A 77 7.21 2.73 1.15
CA LEU A 77 7.36 3.35 2.47
C LEU A 77 8.76 3.11 3.06
N HIS A 78 9.36 1.95 2.82
CA HIS A 78 10.72 1.64 3.20
C HIS A 78 11.74 2.54 2.48
N GLU A 79 11.59 2.73 1.17
CA GLU A 79 12.42 3.63 0.37
C GLU A 79 12.30 5.09 0.85
N ILE A 80 11.09 5.53 1.20
CA ILE A 80 10.86 6.86 1.80
C ILE A 80 11.58 6.97 3.15
N ALA A 81 11.44 5.97 4.03
CA ALA A 81 12.09 5.97 5.34
C ALA A 81 13.63 6.00 5.23
N GLN A 82 14.20 5.27 4.28
CA GLN A 82 15.64 5.31 3.99
C GLN A 82 16.11 6.66 3.46
N SER A 83 15.25 7.39 2.73
CA SER A 83 15.56 8.74 2.24
C SER A 83 15.47 9.82 3.33
N ILE A 84 14.90 9.47 4.48
CA ILE A 84 14.77 10.35 5.65
C ILE A 84 15.98 10.21 6.60
N CYS A 85 16.55 9.00 6.71
CA CYS A 85 17.74 8.70 7.52
C CYS A 85 19.03 9.26 6.91
#